data_AF-A0A7J7I5Q4-F1
#
_entry.id   AF-A0A7J7I5Q4-F1
#
_cell.length_a   1.000
_cell.length_b   1.000
_cell.length_c   1.000
_cell.angle_alpha   90.00
_cell.angle_beta   90.00
_cell.angle_gamma   90.00
#
_symmetry.space_group_name_H-M   'P 1'
#
loop_
_entity.id
_entity.type
_entity.pdbx_description
1 polymer ?
#
loop_
_entity_poly.entity_id
_entity_poly.type
_entity_poly.pdbx_seq_one_letter_code
_entity_poly.pdbx_strand_id
1 'polypeptide(L)'
;MLNLANLAEEVQVACRRRIKLKKGDFADENSAMTESDIEETLKRLVGELKKSPEEVFDALKNQTVDLVFTAHPTQSVRKSLLQKHGRIRNCLIQLYAKDITPDDKQELDEALQREVSLTA
;
A
#
# COMPACT_ATOMS: atom_id res chain seq x y z
N MET A 1 -19.56 7.42 -6.91
CA MET A 1 -19.22 5.98 -6.90
C MET A 1 -17.75 5.71 -7.22
N LEU A 2 -17.12 6.40 -8.18
CA LEU A 2 -15.71 6.17 -8.55
C LEU A 2 -14.72 6.25 -7.36
N ASN A 3 -14.85 7.25 -6.49
CA ASN A 3 -13.96 7.38 -5.32
C ASN A 3 -14.05 6.18 -4.36
N LEU A 4 -15.24 5.58 -4.18
CA LEU A 4 -15.40 4.41 -3.32
C LEU A 4 -14.77 3.16 -3.95
N ALA A 5 -14.87 3.02 -5.28
CA ALA A 5 -14.20 1.94 -6.01
C ALA A 5 -12.66 2.06 -5.87
N ASN A 6 -12.12 3.28 -6.01
CA ASN A 6 -10.68 3.52 -5.81
C ASN A 6 -10.25 3.19 -4.38
N LEU A 7 -11.02 3.56 -3.36
CA LEU A 7 -10.70 3.22 -1.96
C LEU A 7 -10.74 1.71 -1.71
N ALA A 8 -11.68 0.99 -2.32
CA ALA A 8 -11.74 -0.46 -2.24
C ALA A 8 -10.52 -1.11 -2.92
N GLU A 9 -10.10 -0.59 -4.07
CA GLU A 9 -8.88 -1.03 -4.75
C GLU A 9 -7.63 -0.78 -3.91
N GLU A 10 -7.49 0.40 -3.29
CA GLU A 10 -6.38 0.71 -2.39
C GLU A 10 -6.30 -0.28 -1.21
N VAL A 11 -7.44 -0.60 -0.58
CA VAL A 11 -7.51 -1.59 0.51
C VAL A 11 -7.15 -2.97 0.00
N GLN A 12 -7.66 -3.37 -1.18
CA GLN A 12 -7.37 -4.65 -1.78
C GLN A 12 -5.88 -4.79 -2.10
N VAL A 13 -5.23 -3.76 -2.64
CA VAL A 13 -3.79 -3.76 -2.91
C VAL A 13 -2.99 -3.84 -1.61
N ALA A 14 -3.38 -3.09 -0.58
CA ALA A 14 -2.69 -3.08 0.72
C ALA A 14 -2.80 -4.42 1.48
N CYS A 15 -3.97 -5.07 1.44
CA CYS A 15 -4.23 -6.31 2.17
C CYS A 15 -3.90 -7.59 1.38
N ARG A 16 -3.59 -7.48 0.08
CA ARG A 16 -3.30 -8.65 -0.76
C ARG A 16 -1.96 -9.27 -0.37
N ARG A 17 -1.99 -10.56 -0.05
CA ARG A 17 -0.78 -11.33 0.26
C ARG A 17 0.10 -11.44 -0.97
N ARG A 18 1.39 -11.16 -0.80
CA ARG A 18 2.41 -11.42 -1.83
C ARG A 18 2.59 -12.93 -2.01
N ILE A 19 2.53 -13.38 -3.25
CA ILE A 19 2.77 -14.79 -3.60
C ILE A 19 4.24 -14.90 -4.02
N LYS A 20 5.01 -15.76 -3.34
CA LYS A 20 6.46 -15.91 -3.55
C LYS A 20 6.86 -16.62 -4.86
N LEU A 21 5.92 -16.92 -5.75
CA LEU A 21 6.21 -17.54 -7.06
C LEU A 21 6.71 -16.44 -8.01
N LYS A 22 8.00 -16.12 -7.90
CA LYS A 22 8.69 -15.17 -8.78
C LYS A 22 9.54 -15.95 -9.79
N LYS A 23 9.65 -15.42 -11.02
CA LYS A 23 10.50 -16.01 -12.06
C LYS A 23 11.98 -15.63 -11.89
N GLY A 24 12.28 -14.63 -11.06
CA GLY A 24 13.65 -14.17 -10.78
C GLY A 24 14.22 -13.30 -11.91
N ASP A 25 13.38 -12.81 -12.81
CA ASP A 25 13.78 -12.01 -13.97
C ASP A 25 13.38 -10.53 -13.79
N PHE A 26 14.00 -9.62 -14.53
CA PHE A 26 13.73 -8.17 -14.44
C PHE A 26 12.26 -7.82 -14.73
N ALA A 27 11.53 -8.67 -15.45
CA ALA A 27 10.10 -8.52 -15.69
C ALA A 27 9.27 -8.54 -14.39
N ASP A 28 9.79 -9.16 -13.32
CA ASP A 28 9.12 -9.23 -12.02
C ASP A 28 9.10 -7.85 -11.29
N GLU A 29 9.99 -6.92 -11.63
CA GLU A 29 10.04 -5.59 -11.00
C GLU A 29 8.97 -4.62 -11.54
N ASN A 30 8.25 -5.00 -12.60
CA ASN A 30 7.22 -4.13 -13.21
C ASN A 30 5.88 -4.14 -12.49
N SER A 31 5.72 -4.97 -11.45
CA SER A 31 4.47 -5.11 -10.71
C SER A 31 4.74 -5.20 -9.23
N ALA A 32 4.02 -4.41 -8.43
CA ALA A 32 4.10 -4.46 -6.97
C ALA A 32 3.75 -5.86 -6.38
N MET A 33 3.16 -6.74 -7.19
CA MET A 33 2.89 -8.13 -6.82
C MET A 33 4.14 -9.02 -6.84
N THR A 34 5.12 -8.67 -7.68
CA THR A 34 6.31 -9.48 -7.96
C THR A 34 7.61 -8.74 -7.66
N GLU A 35 7.55 -7.43 -7.41
CA GLU A 35 8.70 -6.59 -7.08
C GLU A 35 9.47 -7.14 -5.87
N SER A 36 10.79 -6.98 -5.91
CA SER A 36 11.68 -7.44 -4.85
C SER A 36 11.55 -6.54 -3.62
N ASP A 37 11.43 -7.17 -2.44
CA ASP A 37 11.57 -6.44 -1.19
C ASP A 37 13.01 -5.94 -1.01
N ILE A 38 13.21 -4.89 -0.20
CA ILE A 38 14.55 -4.34 0.03
C ILE A 38 15.55 -5.42 0.47
N GLU A 39 15.13 -6.37 1.31
CA GLU A 39 15.96 -7.50 1.73
C GLU A 39 16.28 -8.46 0.57
N GLU A 40 15.30 -8.73 -0.30
CA GLU A 40 15.50 -9.56 -1.50
C GLU A 40 16.46 -8.88 -2.47
N THR A 41 16.34 -7.56 -2.66
CA THR A 41 17.26 -6.75 -3.45
C THR A 41 18.68 -6.81 -2.88
N LEU A 42 18.85 -6.66 -1.56
CA LEU A 42 20.16 -6.77 -0.90
C LEU A 42 20.76 -8.17 -1.06
N LYS A 43 19.96 -9.23 -0.90
CA LYS A 43 20.38 -10.62 -1.13
C LYS A 43 20.81 -10.85 -2.57
N ARG A 44 20.10 -10.26 -3.54
CA ARG A 44 20.45 -10.31 -4.97
C ARG A 44 21.76 -9.57 -5.26
N LEU A 45 21.98 -8.40 -4.65
CA LEU A 45 23.20 -7.61 -4.80
C LEU A 45 24.45 -8.36 -4.28
N VAL A 46 24.34 -9.02 -3.12
CA VAL A 46 25.46 -9.77 -2.54
C VAL A 46 25.63 -11.14 -3.20
N GLY A 47 24.53 -11.83 -3.50
CA GLY A 47 24.54 -13.20 -4.04
C GLY A 47 24.82 -13.28 -5.54
N GLU A 48 24.02 -12.60 -6.36
CA GLU A 48 24.10 -12.68 -7.83
C GLU A 48 25.14 -11.72 -8.39
N LEU A 49 25.16 -10.49 -7.88
CA LEU A 49 26.04 -9.41 -8.37
C LEU A 49 27.40 -9.36 -7.64
N LYS A 50 27.62 -10.23 -6.65
CA LYS A 50 28.87 -10.40 -5.87
C LYS A 50 29.41 -9.07 -5.32
N LYS A 51 28.53 -8.16 -4.91
CA LYS A 51 28.93 -6.91 -4.23
C LYS A 51 29.26 -7.18 -2.78
N SER A 52 30.28 -6.52 -2.26
CA SER A 52 30.61 -6.61 -0.84
C SER A 52 29.52 -5.90 -0.03
N PRO A 53 29.17 -6.39 1.18
CA PRO A 53 28.20 -5.72 2.05
C PRO A 53 28.60 -4.28 2.38
N GLU A 54 29.91 -4.01 2.45
CA GLU A 54 30.48 -2.69 2.73
C GLU A 54 30.20 -1.71 1.59
N GLU A 55 30.38 -2.12 0.32
CA GLU A 55 30.06 -1.30 -0.86
C GLU A 55 28.56 -0.97 -0.92
N VAL A 56 27.70 -1.94 -0.64
CA VAL A 56 26.24 -1.73 -0.64
C VAL A 56 25.85 -0.76 0.47
N PHE A 57 26.45 -0.88 1.65
CA PHE A 57 26.19 0.01 2.77
C PHE A 57 26.68 1.44 2.50
N ASP A 58 27.86 1.61 1.88
CA ASP A 58 28.37 2.93 1.52
C ASP A 58 27.53 3.60 0.42
N ALA A 59 27.04 2.82 -0.55
CA ALA A 59 26.09 3.30 -1.55
C ALA A 59 24.78 3.78 -0.91
N LEU A 60 24.24 3.03 0.06
CA LEU A 60 23.03 3.42 0.80
C LEU A 60 23.21 4.69 1.63
N LYS A 61 24.41 4.94 2.20
CA LYS A 61 24.70 6.19 2.93
C LYS A 61 24.66 7.42 2.03
N ASN A 62 25.13 7.27 0.79
CA ASN A 62 25.23 8.37 -0.15
C ASN A 62 23.97 8.51 -1.03
N GLN A 63 23.05 7.54 -0.97
CA GLN A 63 21.80 7.57 -1.71
C GLN A 63 20.81 8.54 -1.06
N THR A 64 20.31 9.51 -1.83
CA THR A 64 19.24 10.42 -1.43
C THR A 64 18.10 10.35 -2.45
N VAL A 65 16.88 10.14 -1.97
CA VAL A 65 15.65 10.18 -2.78
C VAL A 65 14.86 11.41 -2.37
N ASP A 66 14.72 12.37 -3.27
CA ASP A 66 13.94 13.58 -3.04
C ASP A 66 12.60 13.49 -3.79
N LEU A 67 11.49 13.61 -3.05
CA LEU A 67 10.13 13.52 -3.57
C LEU A 67 9.53 14.93 -3.60
N VAL A 68 9.44 15.51 -4.80
CA VAL A 68 8.85 16.83 -5.00
C VAL A 68 7.35 16.70 -5.28
N PHE A 69 6.52 17.14 -4.34
CA PHE A 69 5.07 17.16 -4.52
C PHE A 69 4.65 18.32 -5.43
N THR A 70 3.88 17.99 -6.46
CA THR A 70 3.27 18.97 -7.37
C THR A 70 1.78 19.08 -7.11
N ALA A 71 1.17 20.20 -7.51
CA ALA A 71 -0.27 20.34 -7.42
C ALA A 71 -0.97 19.37 -8.38
N HIS A 72 -2.05 18.74 -7.93
CA HIS A 72 -2.86 17.90 -8.80
C HIS A 72 -3.67 18.77 -9.78
N PRO A 73 -3.69 18.47 -11.09
CA PRO A 73 -4.23 19.36 -12.13
C PRO A 73 -5.73 19.63 -11.99
N THR A 74 -6.50 18.73 -11.40
CA THR A 74 -7.98 18.80 -11.37
C THR A 74 -8.60 18.59 -10.00
N GLN A 75 -7.81 18.28 -8.96
CA GLN A 75 -8.37 17.80 -7.69
C GLN A 75 -7.52 18.23 -6.49
N SER A 76 -7.88 19.35 -5.89
CA SER A 76 -7.36 19.75 -4.59
C SER A 76 -8.16 19.05 -3.49
N VAL A 77 -7.63 17.93 -2.99
CA VAL A 77 -8.26 17.17 -1.91
C VAL A 77 -7.98 17.85 -0.57
N ARG A 78 -9.03 18.27 0.14
CA ARG A 78 -8.90 18.84 1.48
C ARG A 78 -8.50 17.76 2.49
N LYS A 79 -7.71 18.14 3.51
CA LYS A 79 -7.29 17.25 4.60
C LYS A 79 -8.47 16.51 5.27
N SER A 80 -9.62 17.18 5.44
CA SER A 80 -10.82 16.56 6.02
C SER A 80 -11.39 15.43 5.17
N LEU A 81 -11.33 15.55 3.84
CA LEU A 81 -11.78 14.50 2.92
C LEU A 81 -10.79 13.32 2.92
N LEU A 82 -9.48 13.58 2.97
CA LEU A 82 -8.45 12.53 3.14
C LEU A 82 -8.65 11.75 4.45
N GLN A 83 -8.98 12.43 5.55
CA GLN A 83 -9.26 11.78 6.83
C GLN A 83 -10.52 10.90 6.76
N LYS A 84 -11.58 11.35 6.10
CA LYS A 84 -12.78 10.55 5.84
C LYS A 84 -12.44 9.29 5.03
N HIS A 85 -11.70 9.44 3.93
CA HIS A 85 -11.22 8.31 3.13
C HIS A 85 -10.38 7.33 3.97
N GLY A 86 -9.52 7.83 4.85
CA GLY A 86 -8.80 7.02 5.82
C GLY A 86 -9.71 6.20 6.73
N ARG A 87 -10.78 6.79 7.28
CA ARG A 87 -11.74 6.07 8.12
C ARG A 87 -12.50 4.99 7.36
N ILE A 88 -12.95 5.29 6.14
CA ILE A 88 -13.62 4.31 5.26
C ILE A 88 -12.67 3.12 4.99
N ARG A 89 -11.41 3.37 4.66
CA ARG A 89 -10.41 2.31 4.45
C ARG A 89 -10.20 1.47 5.70
N ASN A 90 -10.11 2.09 6.87
CA ASN A 90 -9.92 1.37 8.13
C ASN A 90 -11.10 0.46 8.46
N CYS A 91 -12.34 0.93 8.29
CA CYS A 91 -13.53 0.09 8.46
C CYS A 91 -13.51 -1.11 7.51
N LEU A 92 -13.16 -0.90 6.24
CA LEU A 92 -13.04 -2.00 5.26
C LEU A 92 -11.96 -3.01 5.67
N ILE A 93 -10.79 -2.56 6.11
CA ILE A 93 -9.70 -3.46 6.56
C ILE A 93 -10.18 -4.33 7.73
N GLN A 94 -10.88 -3.75 8.70
CA GLN A 94 -11.38 -4.47 9.89
C GLN A 94 -12.51 -5.45 9.55
N LEU A 95 -13.43 -5.08 8.65
CA LEU A 95 -14.51 -5.96 8.21
C LEU A 95 -14.00 -7.25 7.53
N TYR A 96 -12.84 -7.18 6.85
CA TYR A 96 -12.21 -8.35 6.21
C TYR A 96 -11.16 -9.05 7.10
N ALA A 97 -11.08 -8.70 8.38
CA ALA A 97 -10.26 -9.43 9.35
C ALA A 97 -10.80 -10.86 9.53
N LYS A 98 -9.89 -11.83 9.76
CA LYS A 98 -10.25 -13.26 9.84
C LYS A 98 -11.13 -13.61 11.03
N ASP A 99 -11.00 -12.88 12.13
CA ASP A 99 -11.59 -13.22 13.43
C ASP A 99 -12.47 -12.07 13.94
N ILE A 100 -13.52 -11.70 13.19
CA ILE A 100 -14.47 -10.66 13.56
C ILE A 100 -15.73 -11.26 14.21
N THR A 101 -16.19 -10.68 15.31
CA THR A 101 -17.45 -11.10 15.94
C THR A 101 -18.66 -10.53 15.19
N PRO A 102 -19.85 -11.14 15.29
CA PRO A 102 -21.06 -10.60 14.65
C PRO A 102 -21.41 -9.19 15.14
N ASP A 103 -21.18 -8.89 16.41
CA ASP A 103 -21.46 -7.58 17.02
C ASP A 103 -20.48 -6.53 16.47
N ASP A 104 -19.17 -6.84 16.44
CA ASP A 104 -18.15 -5.94 15.86
C ASP A 104 -18.44 -5.65 14.39
N LYS A 105 -18.91 -6.66 13.65
CA LYS A 105 -19.28 -6.50 12.24
C LYS A 105 -20.45 -5.54 12.08
N GLN A 106 -21.47 -5.66 12.92
CA GLN A 106 -22.62 -4.75 12.88
C GLN A 106 -22.20 -3.31 13.21
N GLU A 107 -21.37 -3.11 14.24
CA GLU A 107 -20.85 -1.78 14.58
C GLU A 107 -20.03 -1.16 13.45
N LEU A 108 -19.20 -1.97 12.79
CA LEU A 108 -18.38 -1.53 11.65
C LEU A 108 -19.22 -1.23 10.40
N ASP A 109 -20.26 -2.00 10.12
CA ASP A 109 -21.19 -1.73 9.02
C ASP A 109 -21.95 -0.41 9.27
N GLU A 110 -22.42 -0.16 10.49
CA GLU A 110 -23.06 1.11 10.87
C GLU A 110 -22.08 2.29 10.82
N ALA A 111 -20.82 2.10 11.22
CA ALA A 111 -19.77 3.11 11.11
C ALA A 111 -19.45 3.43 9.63
N LEU A 112 -19.34 2.41 8.78
CA LEU A 112 -19.07 2.56 7.36
C LEU A 112 -20.23 3.30 6.67
N GLN A 113 -21.48 2.95 6.96
CA GLN A 113 -22.65 3.65 6.43
C GLN A 113 -22.65 5.12 6.84
N ARG A 114 -22.37 5.45 8.11
CA ARG A 114 -22.27 6.84 8.58
C ARG A 114 -21.23 7.65 7.80
N GLU A 115 -20.03 7.09 7.61
CA GLU A 115 -18.97 7.78 6.88
C GLU A 115 -19.29 7.97 5.40
N VAL A 116 -19.98 7.01 4.77
CA VAL A 116 -20.39 7.07 3.35
C VAL A 116 -21.59 8.00 3.12
N SER A 117 -22.56 8.06 4.04
CA SER A 117 -23.70 8.98 3.92
C SER A 117 -23.29 10.45 4.07
N LEU A 118 -22.24 10.73 4.85
CA LEU A 118 -21.66 12.07 5.03
C LEU A 118 -20.81 12.54 3.84
N THR A 119 -20.83 11.83 2.72
CA THR A 119 -20.08 12.14 1.49
C THR A 119 -20.93 12.71 0.34
N ALA A 120 -22.22 12.95 0.57
CA ALA A 120 -23.11 13.68 -0.35
C ALA A 120 -23.11 15.18 -0.07
#